data_AF-A0A927C0T5-F1
#
_entry.id   AF-A0A927C0T5-F1
#
_cell.length_a   1.000
_cell.length_b   1.000
_cell.length_c   1.000
_cell.angle_alpha   90.00
_cell.angle_beta   90.00
_cell.angle_gamma   90.00
#
_symmetry.space_group_name_H-M   'P 1'
#
loop_
_entity.id
_entity.type
_entity.pdbx_description
1 polymer ?
#
loop_
_entity_poly.entity_id
_entity_poly.type
_entity_poly.pdbx_seq_one_letter_code
_entity_poly.pdbx_strand_id
1 'polypeptide(L)'
;MSVNLPSIASCETLIGEIDHRLVAFFCEQAEGYDIPPAELYRLEGSMACLLALGLQSESQLKARLLELAAEYGDKALYERYKRDTRLYLHLAMKPAPVYPSTRSAN
;
A
#
# COMPACT_ATOMS: atom_id res chain seq x y z
N MET A 1 -24.09 18.04 20.83
CA MET A 1 -23.92 16.84 20.00
C MET A 1 -22.87 15.97 20.68
N SER A 2 -23.29 14.91 21.36
CA SER A 2 -22.35 13.94 21.95
C SER A 2 -21.88 13.04 20.81
N VAL A 3 -20.62 13.22 20.39
CA VAL A 3 -19.99 12.33 19.43
C VAL A 3 -19.77 11.01 20.17
N ASN A 4 -20.49 9.97 19.76
CA ASN A 4 -20.34 8.65 20.33
C ASN A 4 -18.97 8.12 19.87
N LEU A 5 -17.98 8.13 20.76
CA LEU A 5 -16.66 7.60 20.45
C LEU A 5 -16.79 6.11 20.13
N PRO A 6 -16.19 5.62 19.03
CA PRO A 6 -16.22 4.20 18.72
C PRO A 6 -15.62 3.39 19.88
N SER A 7 -16.20 2.23 20.16
CA SER A 7 -15.68 1.34 21.20
C SER A 7 -14.26 0.88 20.82
N ILE A 8 -13.42 0.58 21.82
CA ILE A 8 -12.05 0.09 21.60
C ILE A 8 -12.05 -1.14 20.68
N ALA A 9 -12.99 -2.07 20.87
CA ALA A 9 -13.15 -3.25 20.02
C ALA A 9 -13.44 -2.90 18.55
N SER A 10 -14.18 -1.82 18.30
CA SER A 10 -14.46 -1.33 16.94
C SER A 10 -13.21 -0.75 16.27
N CYS A 11 -12.35 -0.08 17.05
CA CYS A 11 -11.08 0.47 16.55
C CYS A 11 -10.09 -0.65 16.19
N GLU A 12 -9.97 -1.67 17.04
CA GLU A 12 -9.11 -2.84 16.77
C GLU A 12 -9.59 -3.61 15.52
N THR A 13 -10.90 -3.76 15.37
CA THR A 13 -11.49 -4.39 14.18
C THR A 13 -11.16 -3.60 12.91
N LEU A 14 -11.26 -2.27 12.96
CA LEU A 14 -10.92 -1.40 11.82
C LEU A 14 -9.44 -1.49 11.45
N ILE A 15 -8.55 -1.47 12.44
CA ILE A 15 -7.10 -1.64 12.22
C ILE A 15 -6.83 -2.99 11.56
N GLY A 16 -7.42 -4.07 12.08
CA GLY A 16 -7.27 -5.41 11.52
C GLY A 16 -7.77 -5.54 10.08
N GLU A 17 -8.91 -4.93 9.76
CA GLU A 17 -9.45 -4.92 8.40
C GLU A 17 -8.52 -4.19 7.41
N ILE A 18 -7.98 -3.04 7.82
CA ILE A 18 -7.04 -2.29 6.97
C ILE A 18 -5.72 -3.06 6.81
N ASP A 19 -5.23 -3.70 7.87
CA ASP A 19 -4.03 -4.55 7.79
C ASP A 19 -4.24 -5.74 6.85
N HIS A 20 -5.38 -6.42 6.94
CA HIS A 20 -5.74 -7.52 6.04
C HIS A 20 -5.73 -7.06 4.57
N ARG A 21 -6.29 -5.88 4.28
CA ARG A 21 -6.28 -5.30 2.93
C ARG A 21 -4.88 -4.89 2.47
N LEU A 22 -4.01 -4.43 3.38
CA LEU A 22 -2.60 -4.18 3.06
C LEU A 22 -1.88 -5.48 2.70
N VAL A 23 -2.05 -6.54 3.48
CA VAL A 23 -1.47 -7.86 3.17
C VAL A 23 -1.95 -8.34 1.80
N ALA A 24 -3.26 -8.25 1.51
CA ALA A 24 -3.82 -8.61 0.22
C ALA A 24 -3.18 -7.82 -0.94
N PHE A 25 -3.06 -6.50 -0.82
CA PHE A 25 -2.39 -5.66 -1.81
C PHE A 25 -0.96 -6.11 -2.12
N PHE A 26 -0.17 -6.40 -1.08
CA PHE A 26 1.22 -6.84 -1.26
C PHE A 26 1.30 -8.26 -1.85
N CYS A 27 0.42 -9.17 -1.44
CA CYS A 27 0.33 -10.52 -1.98
C CYS A 27 -0.06 -10.52 -3.46
N GLU A 28 -1.11 -9.78 -3.81
CA GLU A 28 -1.59 -9.69 -5.19
C GLU A 28 -0.55 -9.08 -6.13
N GLN A 29 0.17 -8.06 -5.65
CA GLN A 29 1.26 -7.46 -6.39
C GLN A 29 2.43 -8.43 -6.61
N ALA A 30 2.76 -9.23 -5.61
CA ALA A 30 3.80 -10.26 -5.73
C ALA A 30 3.41 -11.35 -6.75
N GLU A 31 2.13 -11.71 -6.79
CA GLU A 31 1.56 -12.61 -7.80
C GLU A 31 1.47 -11.98 -9.20
N GLY A 32 1.63 -10.65 -9.29
CA GLY A 32 1.65 -9.90 -10.54
C GLY A 32 0.27 -9.57 -11.08
N TYR A 33 -0.76 -9.51 -10.22
CA TYR A 33 -2.07 -9.00 -10.61
C TYR A 33 -2.03 -7.51 -10.94
N ASP A 34 -2.93 -7.11 -11.83
CA ASP A 34 -3.19 -5.70 -12.13
C ASP A 34 -4.14 -5.14 -11.07
N ILE A 35 -3.58 -4.45 -10.08
CA ILE A 35 -4.34 -3.86 -8.98
C ILE A 35 -4.99 -2.56 -9.46
N PRO A 36 -6.34 -2.45 -9.44
CA PRO A 36 -7.02 -1.27 -9.94
C PRO A 36 -6.63 0.00 -9.15
N PRO A 37 -6.38 1.15 -9.81
CA PRO A 37 -6.01 2.39 -9.12
C PRO A 37 -7.02 2.83 -8.06
N ALA A 38 -8.31 2.59 -8.28
CA ALA A 38 -9.37 2.92 -7.33
C ALA A 38 -9.28 2.12 -6.02
N GLU A 39 -8.70 0.93 -6.04
CA GLU A 39 -8.47 0.13 -4.83
C GLU A 39 -7.29 0.68 -4.03
N LEU A 40 -6.20 1.00 -4.72
CA LEU A 40 -5.02 1.65 -4.14
C LEU A 40 -5.40 2.96 -3.44
N TYR A 41 -6.12 3.87 -4.10
CA TYR A 41 -6.53 5.14 -3.49
C TYR A 41 -7.48 4.96 -2.30
N ARG A 42 -8.36 3.95 -2.33
CA ARG A 42 -9.23 3.65 -1.19
C ARG A 42 -8.44 3.13 0.00
N LEU A 43 -7.39 2.33 -0.24
CA LEU A 43 -6.54 1.80 0.83
C LEU A 43 -5.66 2.90 1.44
N GLU A 44 -5.06 3.76 0.61
CA GLU A 44 -4.33 4.95 1.08
C GLU A 44 -5.22 5.91 1.87
N GLY A 45 -6.46 6.13 1.42
CA GLY A 45 -7.45 6.91 2.18
C GLY A 45 -7.80 6.28 3.53
N SER A 46 -7.84 4.96 3.60
CA SER A 46 -8.08 4.22 4.84
C SER A 46 -6.90 4.38 5.82
N MET A 47 -5.67 4.33 5.32
CA MET A 47 -4.46 4.63 6.10
C MET A 47 -4.46 6.07 6.62
N ALA A 48 -4.80 7.04 5.77
CA ALA A 48 -4.92 8.44 6.18
C ALA A 48 -5.99 8.63 7.27
N CYS A 49 -7.08 7.85 7.22
CA CYS A 49 -8.12 7.84 8.25
C CYS A 49 -7.58 7.32 9.60
N LEU A 50 -6.79 6.23 9.60
CA LEU A 50 -6.17 5.70 10.83
C LEU A 50 -5.30 6.76 11.52
N LEU A 51 -4.53 7.53 10.74
CA LEU A 51 -3.72 8.63 11.24
C LEU A 51 -4.58 9.77 11.80
N ALA A 52 -5.58 10.20 11.04
CA ALA A 52 -6.47 11.30 11.42
C ALA A 52 -7.25 11.01 12.71
N LEU A 53 -7.59 9.74 12.94
CA LEU A 53 -8.27 9.28 14.16
C LEU A 53 -7.30 8.97 15.32
N GLY A 54 -5.98 9.05 15.10
CA GLY A 54 -4.97 8.73 16.11
C GLY A 54 -4.93 7.25 16.49
N LEU A 55 -5.47 6.37 15.64
CA LEU A 55 -5.52 4.92 15.87
C LEU A 55 -4.16 4.25 15.58
N GLN A 56 -3.36 4.85 14.69
CA GLN A 56 -1.96 4.50 14.48
C GLN A 56 -1.13 5.76 14.26
N SER A 57 0.17 5.68 14.56
CA SER A 57 1.15 6.70 14.21
C SER A 57 1.69 6.49 12.79
N GLU A 58 2.24 7.54 12.20
CA GLU A 58 2.95 7.45 10.92
C GLU A 58 4.11 6.44 10.98
N SER A 59 4.82 6.37 12.11
CA SER A 59 5.92 5.42 12.31
C SER A 59 5.45 3.97 12.35
N GLN A 60 4.29 3.68 12.95
CA GLN A 60 3.70 2.34 12.98
C GLN A 60 3.28 1.89 11.58
N LEU A 61 2.56 2.74 10.84
CA LEU A 61 2.19 2.44 9.46
C LEU A 61 3.44 2.29 8.58
N LYS A 62 4.45 3.15 8.76
CA LYS A 62 5.69 3.06 7.99
C LYS A 62 6.43 1.75 8.24
N ALA A 63 6.56 1.35 9.50
CA ALA A 63 7.18 0.08 9.87
C ALA A 63 6.41 -1.07 9.23
N ARG A 64 5.08 -1.05 9.29
CA ARG A 64 4.24 -2.09 8.69
C ARG A 64 4.41 -2.20 7.18
N LEU A 65 4.46 -1.08 6.47
CA LEU A 65 4.72 -1.07 5.02
C LEU A 65 6.11 -1.63 4.68
N LEU A 66 7.12 -1.37 5.51
CA LEU A 66 8.48 -1.90 5.34
C LEU A 66 8.52 -3.42 5.58
N GLU A 67 7.79 -3.92 6.59
CA GLU A 67 7.65 -5.35 6.85
C GLU A 67 7.01 -6.06 5.65
N LEU A 68 5.88 -5.57 5.16
CA LEU A 68 5.18 -6.16 4.02
C LEU A 68 6.01 -6.09 2.74
N ALA A 69 6.73 -4.98 2.51
CA ALA A 69 7.65 -4.86 1.38
C ALA A 69 8.85 -5.81 1.50
N ALA A 70 9.30 -6.15 2.71
CA ALA A 70 10.36 -7.13 2.92
C ALA A 70 9.85 -8.58 2.75
N GLU A 71 8.60 -8.84 3.11
CA GLU A 71 7.99 -10.17 3.06
C GLU A 71 7.52 -10.55 1.65
N TYR A 72 6.82 -9.65 0.96
CA TYR A 72 6.18 -9.92 -0.33
C TYR A 72 6.86 -9.20 -1.51
N GLY A 73 7.69 -8.20 -1.24
CA GLY A 73 8.33 -7.37 -2.25
C GLY A 73 9.72 -7.84 -2.68
N ASP A 74 10.26 -7.18 -3.69
CA ASP A 74 11.67 -7.29 -4.03
C ASP A 74 12.51 -6.24 -3.29
N LYS A 75 13.84 -6.36 -3.40
CA LYS A 75 14.77 -5.40 -2.77
C LYS A 75 14.54 -3.96 -3.26
N ALA A 76 14.11 -3.78 -4.50
CA ALA A 76 13.86 -2.45 -5.06
C ALA A 76 12.63 -1.79 -4.42
N LEU A 77 11.56 -2.55 -4.21
CA LEU A 77 10.34 -2.10 -3.54
C LEU A 77 10.62 -1.75 -2.08
N TYR A 78 11.33 -2.62 -1.34
CA TYR A 78 11.73 -2.33 0.03
C TYR A 78 12.55 -1.04 0.15
N GLU A 79 13.56 -0.87 -0.70
CA GLU A 79 14.40 0.34 -0.73
C GLU A 79 13.59 1.59 -1.10
N ARG A 80 12.58 1.45 -1.96
CA ARG A 80 11.66 2.55 -2.30
C ARG A 80 10.86 2.97 -1.09
N TYR A 81 10.22 2.04 -0.38
CA TYR A 81 9.52 2.34 0.87
C TYR A 81 10.46 2.92 1.94
N LYS A 82 11.71 2.46 2.02
CA LYS A 82 12.67 2.99 3.00
C LYS A 82 13.07 4.44 2.74
N ARG A 83 13.13 4.86 1.47
CA ARG A 83 13.55 6.21 1.06
C ARG A 83 12.40 7.20 0.99
N ASP A 84 11.22 6.75 0.56
CA ASP A 84 10.05 7.61 0.48
C ASP A 84 9.54 7.88 1.90
N THR A 85 9.45 9.15 2.32
CA THR A 85 8.91 9.51 3.63
C THR A 85 7.39 9.54 3.65
N ARG A 86 6.75 9.48 2.47
CA ARG A 86 5.30 9.47 2.35
C ARG A 86 4.74 8.07 2.62
N LEU A 87 3.48 8.03 3.01
CA LEU A 87 2.72 6.80 3.25
C LEU A 87 1.85 6.49 2.03
N TYR A 88 2.52 6.19 0.92
CA TYR A 88 1.88 5.79 -0.33
C TYR A 88 2.14 4.32 -0.63
N LEU A 89 1.19 3.71 -1.31
CA LEU A 89 1.36 2.37 -1.84
C LEU A 89 2.04 2.45 -3.20
N HIS A 90 3.14 1.72 -3.34
CA HIS A 90 3.90 1.68 -4.58
C HIS A 90 3.49 0.49 -5.42
N LEU A 91 3.02 0.76 -6.64
CA LEU A 91 2.85 -0.26 -7.66
C LEU A 91 4.21 -0.67 -8.24
N ALA A 92 4.48 -1.97 -8.21
CA ALA A 92 5.59 -2.65 -8.85
C ALA A 92 5.13 -3.15 -10.22
N MET A 93 4.99 -2.24 -11.17
CA MET A 93 4.65 -2.61 -12.55
C MET A 93 5.85 -3.27 -13.23
N LYS A 94 5.65 -4.44 -13.84
CA LYS A 94 6.62 -5.01 -14.77
C LYS A 94 6.75 -4.05 -15.98
N PRO A 95 7.98 -3.77 -16.44
CA PRO A 95 8.16 -2.92 -17.61
C PRO A 95 7.46 -3.57 -18.81
N ALA A 96 6.62 -2.80 -19.50
CA ALA A 96 5.96 -3.28 -20.71
C ALA A 96 7.01 -3.61 -21.78
N PRO A 97 6.86 -4.70 -22.55
CA PRO A 97 7.74 -4.99 -23.67
C PRO A 97 7.61 -3.88 -24.71
N VAL A 98 8.62 -3.03 -24.82
CA VAL A 98 8.72 -2.04 -25.88
C VAL A 98 9.30 -2.76 -27.10
N TYR A 99 8.45 -3.05 -28.10
CA TYR A 99 8.96 -3.51 -29.39
C TYR A 99 9.61 -2.33 -30.11
N PRO A 100 10.93 -2.37 -30.41
CA PRO A 100 11.54 -1.33 -31.21
C PRO A 100 10.86 -1.36 -32.57
N SER A 101 10.25 -0.24 -32.98
CA SER A 101 9.79 -0.09 -34.35
C SER A 101 11.02 -0.19 -35.25
N THR A 102 11.21 -1.33 -35.92
CA THR A 102 12.17 -1.45 -37.01
C THR A 102 11.68 -0.58 -38.15
N ARG A 103 11.97 0.71 -38.08
CA ARG A 103 11.95 1.57 -39.25
C ARG A 103 13.09 1.06 -40.12
N SER A 104 12.75 0.17 -41.05
CA SER A 104 13.60 -0.22 -42.16
C SER A 104 14.02 1.08 -42.85
N ALA A 105 15.26 1.49 -42.59
CA ALA A 105 15.90 2.58 -43.29
C ALA A 105 16.70 1.95 -44.43
N ASN A 106 16.05 1.92 -45.59
CA ASN A 106 16.56 1.70 -46.94
C ASN A 106 17.24 0.35 -47.26
#